data_AF-A0A113R8H7-F1
#
_entry.id   AF-A0A113R8H7-F1
#
_cell.length_a   1.000
_cell.length_b   1.000
_cell.length_c   1.000
_cell.angle_alpha   90.00
_cell.angle_beta   90.00
_cell.angle_gamma   90.00
#
_symmetry.space_group_name_H-M   'P 1'
#
loop_
_entity.id
_entity.type
_entity.pdbx_description
1 polymer ?
#
loop_
_entity_poly.entity_id
_entity_poly.type
_entity_poly.pdbx_seq_one_letter_code
_entity_poly.pdbx_strand_id
1 'polypeptide(L)'
;MSENSSIEGNDIGEKIAAIKKYLEAFDHQNEAKSIHGFVDLLKKINIKMAVFDFDLTLIGKHSGGYIDKLNDIEDIGTSVTNAFKILSKRLYENDIKITVATFSDDETIRYSKGKSPSLIAGEELIQHCIKNSNCETKIERVYAYYPYYYKEPKKYMALGLKEPMSNDKSYHLKRIRNEFSVNINEIIFFDDDVKNCISAQREGYITFNVTGKKGFNFKDIKLMQ
;
A
#
# COMPACT_ATOMS: atom_id res chain seq x y z
N MET A 1 3.33 37.97 -25.29
CA MET A 1 3.66 37.85 -23.86
C MET A 1 3.92 36.38 -23.61
N SER A 2 5.20 36.06 -23.45
CA SER A 2 5.73 34.77 -23.05
C SER A 2 5.59 34.61 -21.54
N GLU A 3 4.94 33.55 -21.07
CA GLU A 3 5.10 33.11 -19.69
C GLU A 3 5.25 31.59 -19.62
N ASN A 4 6.42 31.22 -19.09
CA ASN A 4 6.93 29.94 -18.66
C ASN A 4 5.89 28.96 -18.07
N SER A 5 6.02 27.68 -18.45
CA SER A 5 5.90 26.61 -17.46
C SER A 5 6.87 25.47 -17.80
N SER A 6 8.03 25.49 -17.17
CA SER A 6 8.94 24.36 -17.06
C SER A 6 8.24 23.19 -16.37
N ILE A 7 7.91 22.12 -17.11
CA ILE A 7 7.55 20.82 -16.54
C ILE A 7 8.77 19.91 -16.70
N GLU A 8 9.80 20.15 -15.91
CA GLU A 8 10.82 19.12 -15.62
C GLU A 8 10.24 18.20 -14.55
N GLY A 9 9.32 17.32 -14.96
CA GLY A 9 8.94 16.14 -14.19
C GLY A 9 9.50 14.94 -14.92
N ASN A 10 10.51 14.26 -14.35
CA ASN A 10 11.12 13.06 -14.94
C ASN A 10 10.04 12.15 -15.55
N ASP A 11 10.25 11.76 -16.81
CA ASP A 11 9.35 10.87 -17.53
C ASP A 11 9.15 9.57 -16.73
N ILE A 12 7.92 9.03 -16.76
CA ILE A 12 7.61 7.80 -16.00
C ILE A 12 8.53 6.65 -16.42
N GLY A 13 8.95 6.59 -17.68
CA GLY A 13 9.91 5.64 -18.20
C GLY A 13 11.29 5.80 -17.55
N GLU A 14 11.78 7.02 -17.37
CA GLU A 14 13.05 7.30 -16.68
C GLU A 14 13.00 6.87 -15.21
N LYS A 15 11.88 7.14 -14.53
CA LYS A 15 11.68 6.70 -13.14
C LYS A 15 11.73 5.16 -13.02
N ILE A 16 10.99 4.47 -13.89
CA ILE A 16 10.97 3.01 -13.96
C ILE A 16 12.36 2.46 -14.26
N ALA A 17 13.09 3.04 -15.22
CA ALA A 17 14.45 2.63 -15.56
C ALA A 17 15.42 2.80 -14.38
N ALA A 18 15.35 3.92 -13.66
CA ALA A 18 16.18 4.18 -12.50
C ALA A 18 15.90 3.19 -11.35
N ILE A 19 14.63 2.91 -11.08
CA ILE A 19 14.20 1.90 -10.10
C ILE A 19 14.72 0.53 -10.50
N LYS A 20 14.51 0.11 -11.76
CA LYS A 20 14.96 -1.19 -12.26
C LYS A 20 16.47 -1.36 -12.08
N LYS A 21 17.25 -0.37 -12.51
CA LYS A 21 18.72 -0.36 -12.36
C LYS A 21 19.13 -0.48 -10.89
N TYR A 22 18.41 0.17 -9.98
CA TYR A 22 18.70 0.07 -8.55
C TYR A 22 18.43 -1.32 -7.99
N LEU A 23 17.28 -1.92 -8.35
CA LEU A 23 16.92 -3.26 -7.92
C LEU A 23 17.89 -4.34 -8.44
N GLU A 24 18.39 -4.20 -9.66
CA GLU A 24 19.42 -5.10 -10.21
C GLU A 24 20.74 -5.04 -9.43
N ALA A 25 21.05 -3.90 -8.81
CA ALA A 25 22.24 -3.69 -8.00
C ALA A 25 21.98 -3.81 -6.49
N PHE A 26 20.81 -4.30 -6.08
CA PHE A 26 20.43 -4.35 -4.67
C PHE A 26 21.30 -5.34 -3.90
N ASP A 27 22.03 -4.86 -2.90
CA ASP A 27 22.86 -5.70 -2.06
C ASP A 27 22.02 -6.35 -0.95
N HIS A 28 21.68 -7.61 -1.14
CA HIS A 28 20.92 -8.42 -0.18
C HIS A 28 21.74 -8.86 1.04
N GLN A 29 23.06 -8.72 1.04
CA GLN A 29 23.89 -8.97 2.23
C GLN A 29 23.87 -7.77 3.18
N ASN A 30 23.69 -6.55 2.62
CA ASN A 30 23.54 -5.30 3.38
C ASN A 30 22.14 -4.70 3.17
N GLU A 31 21.10 -5.51 3.38
CA GLU A 31 19.71 -5.17 3.05
C GLU A 31 19.28 -3.80 3.57
N ALA A 32 19.50 -3.48 4.86
CA ALA A 32 19.10 -2.19 5.42
C ALA A 32 19.73 -0.99 4.68
N LYS A 33 21.01 -1.09 4.32
CA LYS A 33 21.72 -0.04 3.56
C LYS A 33 21.14 0.12 2.15
N SER A 34 20.81 -0.99 1.49
CA SER A 34 20.17 -1.01 0.18
C SER A 34 18.73 -0.46 0.23
N ILE A 35 17.97 -0.75 1.28
CA ILE A 35 16.65 -0.14 1.50
C ILE A 35 16.79 1.37 1.66
N HIS A 36 17.80 1.84 2.41
CA HIS A 36 18.02 3.28 2.58
C HIS A 36 18.32 3.97 1.25
N GLY A 37 19.24 3.42 0.44
CA GLY A 37 19.53 3.97 -0.87
C GLY A 37 18.36 3.87 -1.85
N PHE A 38 17.49 2.87 -1.70
CA PHE A 38 16.25 2.79 -2.48
C PHE A 38 15.33 3.96 -2.14
N VAL A 39 15.13 4.29 -0.88
CA VAL A 39 14.32 5.46 -0.48
C VAL A 39 14.97 6.77 -0.94
N ASP A 40 16.30 6.90 -0.84
CA ASP A 40 17.01 8.07 -1.36
C ASP A 40 16.79 8.23 -2.87
N LEU A 41 16.77 7.13 -3.63
CA LEU A 41 16.39 7.13 -5.04
C LEU A 41 14.95 7.61 -5.22
N LEU A 42 13.98 7.03 -4.51
CA LEU A 42 12.56 7.39 -4.61
C LEU A 42 12.36 8.90 -4.40
N LYS A 43 13.03 9.47 -3.39
CA LYS A 43 13.03 10.91 -3.13
C LYS A 43 13.61 11.70 -4.31
N LYS A 44 14.77 11.27 -4.85
CA LYS A 44 15.42 11.91 -6.00
C LYS A 44 14.54 11.93 -7.25
N ILE A 45 13.75 10.87 -7.48
CA ILE A 45 12.82 10.80 -8.61
C ILE A 45 11.42 11.36 -8.27
N ASN A 46 11.30 12.16 -7.20
CA ASN A 46 10.07 12.83 -6.78
C ASN A 46 8.88 11.86 -6.59
N ILE A 47 9.11 10.74 -5.90
CA ILE A 47 8.02 9.95 -5.30
C ILE A 47 7.64 10.61 -3.98
N LYS A 48 6.34 10.89 -3.83
CA LYS A 48 5.77 11.55 -2.66
C LYS A 48 4.99 10.59 -1.77
N MET A 49 4.61 9.44 -2.32
CA MET A 49 3.76 8.49 -1.61
C MET A 49 4.05 7.05 -1.99
N ALA A 50 4.03 6.18 -0.97
CA ALA A 50 3.99 4.74 -1.11
C ALA A 50 2.63 4.22 -0.63
N VAL A 51 1.99 3.41 -1.46
CA VAL A 51 0.72 2.74 -1.18
C VAL A 51 0.99 1.24 -1.07
N PHE A 52 0.53 0.61 0.00
CA PHE A 52 0.68 -0.82 0.20
C PHE A 52 -0.69 -1.48 0.35
N ASP A 53 -0.88 -2.66 -0.23
CA ASP A 53 -1.86 -3.60 0.31
C ASP A 53 -1.43 -4.10 1.70
N PHE A 54 -2.30 -4.81 2.39
CA PHE A 54 -2.10 -5.26 3.76
C PHE A 54 -1.72 -6.73 3.84
N ASP A 55 -2.66 -7.63 3.52
CA ASP A 55 -2.48 -9.08 3.65
C ASP A 55 -1.42 -9.54 2.66
N LEU A 56 -0.48 -10.40 3.11
CA LEU A 56 0.64 -10.89 2.29
C LEU A 56 1.46 -9.81 1.55
N THR A 57 1.32 -8.54 1.97
CA THR A 57 2.07 -7.39 1.46
C THR A 57 2.77 -6.70 2.63
N LEU A 58 2.07 -5.89 3.44
CA LEU A 58 2.65 -5.27 4.62
C LEU A 58 2.95 -6.32 5.70
N ILE A 59 2.01 -7.26 5.88
CA ILE A 59 2.15 -8.36 6.81
C ILE A 59 2.46 -9.67 6.09
N GLY A 60 3.14 -10.58 6.80
CA GLY A 60 3.52 -11.89 6.26
C GLY A 60 2.46 -12.98 6.39
N LYS A 61 1.24 -12.62 6.79
CA LYS A 61 0.12 -13.53 7.02
C LYS A 61 -1.15 -12.97 6.38
N HIS A 62 -2.18 -13.81 6.23
CA HIS A 62 -3.44 -13.41 5.61
C HIS A 62 -4.51 -13.29 6.71
N SER A 63 -4.93 -12.06 7.02
CA SER A 63 -5.93 -11.80 8.08
C SER A 63 -7.34 -12.24 7.69
N GLY A 64 -7.65 -12.32 6.39
CA GLY A 64 -9.02 -12.54 5.94
C GLY A 64 -9.91 -11.31 6.10
N GLY A 65 -9.30 -10.14 6.33
CA GLY A 65 -9.98 -8.85 6.44
C GLY A 65 -10.41 -8.46 7.86
N TYR A 66 -10.23 -9.30 8.88
CA TYR A 66 -10.47 -8.96 10.29
C TYR A 66 -9.81 -9.98 11.23
N ILE A 67 -9.60 -9.63 12.50
CA ILE A 67 -9.14 -10.58 13.55
C ILE A 67 -9.92 -10.38 14.85
N ASP A 68 -9.88 -11.37 15.75
CA ASP A 68 -10.20 -11.19 17.17
C ASP A 68 -8.91 -10.93 17.96
N LYS A 69 -8.70 -9.72 18.46
CA LYS A 69 -7.46 -9.36 19.15
C LYS A 69 -7.20 -10.11 20.46
N LEU A 70 -8.23 -10.75 21.04
CA LEU A 70 -8.09 -11.58 22.23
C LEU A 70 -7.78 -13.04 21.90
N ASN A 71 -7.95 -13.43 20.65
CA ASN A 71 -7.77 -14.80 20.17
C ASN A 71 -7.03 -14.81 18.82
N ASP A 72 -5.97 -14.02 18.72
CA ASP A 72 -5.10 -13.92 17.54
C ASP A 72 -4.11 -15.10 17.50
N ILE A 73 -4.64 -16.30 17.36
CA ILE A 73 -3.87 -17.57 17.38
C ILE A 73 -2.82 -17.61 16.26
N GLU A 74 -3.11 -16.94 15.15
CA GLU A 74 -2.20 -16.87 14.01
C GLU A 74 -1.20 -15.73 14.11
N ASP A 75 -1.08 -15.03 15.25
CA ASP A 75 -0.20 -13.87 15.48
C ASP A 75 -0.23 -12.83 14.34
N ILE A 76 -1.40 -12.55 13.77
CA ILE A 76 -1.58 -11.55 12.71
C ILE A 76 -1.14 -10.18 13.22
N GLY A 77 -1.47 -9.83 14.46
CA GLY A 77 -1.12 -8.60 15.15
C GLY A 77 0.39 -8.34 15.25
N THR A 78 1.24 -9.35 15.12
CA THR A 78 2.71 -9.18 15.17
C THR A 78 3.40 -9.43 13.84
N SER A 79 2.65 -9.67 12.76
CA SER A 79 3.16 -10.22 11.50
C SER A 79 3.68 -9.20 10.47
N VAL A 80 3.85 -7.91 10.81
CA VAL A 80 4.48 -6.92 9.91
C VAL A 80 5.89 -7.38 9.55
N THR A 81 6.23 -7.39 8.25
CA THR A 81 7.53 -7.92 7.80
C THR A 81 8.68 -7.01 8.19
N ASN A 82 9.87 -7.59 8.45
CA ASN A 82 11.05 -6.81 8.81
C ASN A 82 11.48 -5.86 7.68
N ALA A 83 11.41 -6.29 6.42
CA ALA A 83 11.74 -5.44 5.28
C ALA A 83 10.78 -4.24 5.17
N PHE A 84 9.49 -4.44 5.43
CA PHE A 84 8.53 -3.34 5.51
C PHE A 84 8.89 -2.38 6.65
N LYS A 85 9.19 -2.87 7.86
CA LYS A 85 9.56 -1.99 8.99
C LYS A 85 10.72 -1.06 8.66
N ILE A 86 11.78 -1.60 8.04
CA ILE A 86 12.96 -0.82 7.65
C ILE A 86 12.58 0.19 6.57
N LEU A 87 11.89 -0.25 5.52
CA LEU A 87 11.46 0.61 4.43
C LEU A 87 10.54 1.73 4.91
N SER A 88 9.50 1.39 5.68
CA SER A 88 8.49 2.33 6.15
C SER A 88 9.06 3.40 7.07
N LYS A 89 9.99 3.01 7.96
CA LYS A 89 10.70 3.96 8.80
C LYS A 89 11.48 4.96 7.94
N ARG A 90 12.23 4.46 6.96
CA ARG A 90 13.05 5.30 6.09
C ARG A 90 12.22 6.20 5.17
N LEU A 91 11.08 5.71 4.67
CA LEU A 91 10.11 6.51 3.91
C LEU A 91 9.59 7.68 4.74
N TYR A 92 9.18 7.41 5.98
CA TYR A 92 8.70 8.42 6.92
C TYR A 92 9.76 9.48 7.23
N GLU A 93 11.01 9.07 7.50
CA GLU A 93 12.15 9.98 7.71
C GLU A 93 12.50 10.86 6.49
N ASN A 94 11.99 10.53 5.30
CA ASN A 94 12.25 11.25 4.06
C ASN A 94 11.02 11.98 3.49
N ASP A 95 9.99 12.17 4.31
CA ASP A 95 8.73 12.83 3.95
C ASP A 95 7.98 12.14 2.78
N ILE A 96 8.22 10.85 2.57
CA ILE A 96 7.44 10.03 1.63
C ILE A 96 6.29 9.41 2.43
N LYS A 97 5.08 9.89 2.17
CA LYS A 97 3.86 9.49 2.88
C LYS A 97 3.53 8.03 2.62
N ILE A 98 2.96 7.36 3.61
CA ILE A 98 2.54 5.95 3.49
C ILE A 98 1.03 5.88 3.68
N THR A 99 0.35 5.20 2.75
CA THR A 99 -1.05 4.85 2.90
C THR A 99 -1.24 3.35 2.66
N VAL A 100 -2.34 2.81 3.19
CA VAL A 100 -2.71 1.41 2.98
C VAL A 100 -4.00 1.34 2.19
N ALA A 101 -4.03 0.54 1.12
CA ALA A 101 -5.21 0.27 0.32
C ALA A 101 -5.54 -1.22 0.41
N THR A 102 -6.52 -1.60 1.22
CA THR A 102 -6.83 -2.99 1.58
C THR A 102 -8.31 -3.32 1.42
N PHE A 103 -8.65 -4.61 1.38
CA PHE A 103 -10.02 -5.13 1.36
C PHE A 103 -10.47 -5.64 2.74
N SER A 104 -10.00 -5.00 3.81
CA SER A 104 -10.33 -5.29 5.21
C SER A 104 -11.50 -4.43 5.72
N ASP A 105 -12.64 -4.44 5.04
CA ASP A 105 -13.74 -3.51 5.36
C ASP A 105 -14.42 -3.84 6.69
N ASP A 106 -14.72 -2.81 7.51
CA ASP A 106 -15.49 -2.93 8.76
C ASP A 106 -16.88 -3.53 8.56
N GLU A 107 -17.45 -3.41 7.36
CA GLU A 107 -18.71 -4.05 6.98
C GLU A 107 -18.67 -5.58 7.19
N THR A 108 -17.48 -6.20 7.15
CA THR A 108 -17.25 -7.62 7.42
C THR A 108 -17.62 -8.02 8.83
N ILE A 109 -17.38 -7.14 9.81
CA ILE A 109 -17.63 -7.42 11.23
C ILE A 109 -18.86 -6.69 11.77
N ARG A 110 -19.56 -5.90 10.95
CA ARG A 110 -20.67 -5.03 11.37
C ARG A 110 -21.68 -5.71 12.29
N TYR A 111 -22.13 -6.92 11.94
CA TYR A 111 -23.17 -7.62 12.70
C TYR A 111 -22.63 -8.38 13.93
N SER A 112 -21.33 -8.60 14.00
CA SER A 112 -20.66 -9.35 15.06
C SER A 112 -19.98 -8.45 16.09
N LYS A 113 -19.58 -7.23 15.72
CA LYS A 113 -18.84 -6.27 16.57
C LYS A 113 -19.54 -5.97 17.89
N GLY A 114 -20.87 -5.88 17.90
CA GLY A 114 -21.63 -5.64 19.14
C GLY A 114 -21.57 -6.81 20.14
N LYS A 115 -21.42 -8.05 19.66
CA LYS A 115 -21.28 -9.24 20.50
C LYS A 115 -19.81 -9.54 20.85
N SER A 116 -18.90 -9.18 19.95
CA SER A 116 -17.46 -9.39 20.09
C SER A 116 -16.72 -8.09 19.83
N PRO A 117 -16.61 -7.20 20.83
CA PRO A 117 -15.92 -5.91 20.70
C PRO A 117 -14.41 -6.03 20.41
N SER A 118 -13.85 -7.22 20.62
CA SER A 118 -12.47 -7.56 20.32
C SER A 118 -12.21 -7.81 18.83
N LEU A 119 -13.25 -8.00 18.01
CA LEU A 119 -13.12 -8.09 16.56
C LEU A 119 -12.69 -6.74 16.00
N ILE A 120 -11.62 -6.70 15.21
CA ILE A 120 -11.11 -5.49 14.58
C ILE A 120 -10.89 -5.75 13.09
N ALA A 121 -11.17 -4.74 12.27
CA ALA A 121 -10.98 -4.73 10.83
C ALA A 121 -10.44 -3.34 10.42
N GLY A 122 -10.21 -3.14 9.13
CA GLY A 122 -9.91 -1.85 8.54
C GLY A 122 -8.78 -1.12 9.24
N GLU A 123 -8.98 0.18 9.48
CA GLU A 123 -7.97 1.02 10.12
C GLU A 123 -7.56 0.51 11.52
N GLU A 124 -8.50 0.00 12.33
CA GLU A 124 -8.19 -0.53 13.66
C GLU A 124 -7.25 -1.74 13.59
N LEU A 125 -7.47 -2.65 12.62
CA LEU A 125 -6.61 -3.81 12.39
C LEU A 125 -5.20 -3.40 11.98
N ILE A 126 -5.06 -2.51 11.01
CA ILE A 126 -3.75 -2.07 10.51
C ILE A 126 -2.96 -1.41 11.64
N GLN A 127 -3.59 -0.50 12.41
CA GLN A 127 -2.95 0.18 13.52
C GLN A 127 -2.55 -0.79 14.64
N HIS A 128 -3.36 -1.82 14.89
CA HIS A 128 -3.03 -2.90 15.82
C HIS A 128 -1.75 -3.63 15.40
N CYS A 129 -1.63 -4.01 14.11
CA CYS A 129 -0.45 -4.68 13.58
C CYS A 129 0.81 -3.80 13.63
N ILE A 130 0.71 -2.53 13.21
CA ILE A 130 1.83 -1.58 13.25
C ILE A 130 2.37 -1.43 14.69
N LYS A 131 1.46 -1.23 15.66
CA LYS A 131 1.82 -1.07 17.06
C LYS A 131 2.47 -2.33 17.63
N ASN A 132 1.82 -3.49 17.48
CA ASN A 132 2.25 -4.72 18.13
C ASN A 132 3.48 -5.36 17.47
N SER A 133 3.77 -5.03 16.22
CA SER A 133 5.01 -5.40 15.57
C SER A 133 6.20 -4.47 15.87
N ASN A 134 6.05 -3.46 16.73
CA ASN A 134 7.05 -2.40 16.97
C ASN A 134 7.51 -1.74 15.65
N CYS A 135 6.56 -1.44 14.75
CA CYS A 135 6.86 -0.81 13.48
C CYS A 135 6.88 0.71 13.65
N GLU A 136 8.08 1.30 13.66
CA GLU A 136 8.30 2.75 13.80
C GLU A 136 7.98 3.49 12.50
N THR A 137 6.70 3.69 12.20
CA THR A 137 6.24 4.41 11.02
C THR A 137 4.94 5.15 11.28
N LYS A 138 4.56 6.03 10.35
CA LYS A 138 3.25 6.69 10.32
C LYS A 138 2.50 6.30 9.05
N ILE A 139 1.35 5.66 9.24
CA ILE A 139 0.37 5.46 8.16
C ILE A 139 -0.55 6.68 8.13
N GLU A 140 -0.51 7.45 7.05
CA GLU A 140 -1.30 8.68 6.91
C GLU A 140 -2.79 8.41 6.80
N ARG A 141 -3.15 7.32 6.11
CA ARG A 141 -4.54 6.90 5.92
C ARG A 141 -4.64 5.44 5.53
N VAL A 142 -5.72 4.80 5.97
CA VAL A 142 -6.12 3.45 5.54
C VAL A 142 -7.41 3.56 4.71
N TYR A 143 -7.39 2.99 3.51
CA TYR A 143 -8.54 2.84 2.63
C TYR A 143 -8.90 1.36 2.62
N ALA A 144 -9.85 0.96 3.46
CA ALA A 144 -10.17 -0.44 3.72
C ALA A 144 -11.40 -0.97 2.96
N TYR A 145 -11.85 -0.27 1.92
CA TYR A 145 -13.11 -0.62 1.25
C TYR A 145 -13.02 -1.93 0.47
N TYR A 146 -13.90 -2.89 0.76
CA TYR A 146 -13.96 -4.16 0.04
C TYR A 146 -15.08 -4.13 -1.02
N PRO A 147 -14.78 -4.23 -2.34
CA PRO A 147 -15.78 -4.09 -3.41
C PRO A 147 -17.03 -4.96 -3.26
N TYR A 148 -16.90 -6.12 -2.59
CA TYR A 148 -18.03 -7.01 -2.29
C TYR A 148 -19.23 -6.28 -1.64
N TYR A 149 -18.98 -5.31 -0.74
CA TYR A 149 -20.04 -4.59 -0.02
C TYR A 149 -20.60 -3.38 -0.78
N TYR A 150 -20.01 -3.01 -1.93
CA TYR A 150 -20.38 -1.81 -2.70
C TYR A 150 -20.92 -2.17 -4.09
N LYS A 151 -21.76 -3.22 -4.14
CA LYS A 151 -22.46 -3.63 -5.38
C LYS A 151 -23.82 -2.96 -5.56
N GLU A 152 -24.48 -2.60 -4.47
CA GLU A 152 -25.81 -1.99 -4.50
C GLU A 152 -25.74 -0.47 -4.68
N PRO A 153 -26.68 0.15 -5.41
CA PRO A 153 -26.74 1.60 -5.61
C PRO A 153 -26.57 2.43 -4.35
N LYS A 154 -27.32 2.10 -3.31
CA LYS A 154 -27.24 2.81 -2.02
C LYS A 154 -25.83 2.78 -1.42
N LYS A 155 -25.10 1.68 -1.59
CA LYS A 155 -23.77 1.47 -1.00
C LYS A 155 -22.69 2.20 -1.81
N TYR A 156 -22.63 2.00 -3.13
CA TYR A 156 -21.59 2.66 -3.92
C TYR A 156 -21.83 4.17 -4.07
N MET A 157 -23.08 4.64 -4.10
CA MET A 157 -23.37 6.08 -4.14
C MET A 157 -22.95 6.79 -2.86
N ALA A 158 -22.96 6.11 -1.71
CA ALA A 158 -22.43 6.66 -0.45
C ALA A 158 -20.91 6.92 -0.50
N LEU A 159 -20.20 6.28 -1.45
CA LEU A 159 -18.79 6.52 -1.75
C LEU A 159 -18.57 7.51 -2.90
N GLY A 160 -19.64 8.12 -3.43
CA GLY A 160 -19.59 9.02 -4.58
C GLY A 160 -19.42 8.31 -5.93
N LEU A 161 -19.62 6.99 -5.98
CA LEU A 161 -19.58 6.22 -7.21
C LEU A 161 -20.94 6.27 -7.94
N LYS A 162 -20.91 6.13 -9.26
CA LYS A 162 -22.11 6.03 -10.11
C LYS A 162 -22.46 4.58 -10.49
N GLU A 163 -21.55 3.66 -10.23
CA GLU A 163 -21.64 2.24 -10.54
C GLU A 163 -20.95 1.44 -9.42
N PRO A 164 -21.12 0.11 -9.35
CA PRO A 164 -20.43 -0.73 -8.39
C PRO A 164 -18.92 -0.48 -8.35
N MET A 165 -18.33 -0.57 -7.16
CA MET A 165 -16.87 -0.50 -7.02
C MET A 165 -16.21 -1.61 -7.84
N SER A 166 -15.13 -1.28 -8.57
CA SER A 166 -14.33 -2.24 -9.31
C SER A 166 -13.66 -3.26 -8.37
N ASN A 167 -13.43 -4.49 -8.85
CA ASN A 167 -12.76 -5.55 -8.07
C ASN A 167 -11.23 -5.42 -8.12
N ASP A 168 -10.71 -4.20 -8.10
CA ASP A 168 -9.29 -3.85 -8.08
C ASP A 168 -9.06 -2.64 -7.16
N LYS A 169 -7.85 -2.08 -7.16
CA LYS A 169 -7.48 -0.93 -6.33
C LYS A 169 -7.71 0.43 -6.99
N SER A 170 -8.33 0.48 -8.18
CA SER A 170 -8.50 1.73 -8.94
C SER A 170 -9.26 2.80 -8.16
N TYR A 171 -10.34 2.40 -7.46
CA TYR A 171 -11.08 3.30 -6.59
C TYR A 171 -10.21 3.86 -5.44
N HIS A 172 -9.47 2.99 -4.76
CA HIS A 172 -8.61 3.36 -3.63
C HIS A 172 -7.50 4.30 -4.07
N LEU A 173 -6.76 3.94 -5.13
CA LEU A 173 -5.65 4.73 -5.65
C LEU A 173 -6.11 6.08 -6.21
N LYS A 174 -7.30 6.15 -6.84
CA LYS A 174 -7.91 7.42 -7.25
C LYS A 174 -8.27 8.28 -6.04
N ARG A 175 -8.86 7.69 -5.00
CA ARG A 175 -9.23 8.42 -3.78
C ARG A 175 -8.01 8.98 -3.07
N ILE A 176 -6.94 8.18 -2.95
CA ILE A 176 -5.64 8.59 -2.41
C ILE A 176 -5.10 9.81 -3.17
N ARG A 177 -5.07 9.76 -4.50
CA ARG A 177 -4.59 10.88 -5.32
C ARG A 177 -5.35 12.18 -5.08
N ASN A 178 -6.68 12.08 -5.03
CA ASN A 178 -7.53 13.24 -4.82
C ASN A 178 -7.34 13.84 -3.42
N GLU A 179 -7.31 13.00 -2.38
CA GLU A 179 -7.19 13.43 -1.00
C GLU A 179 -5.83 14.06 -0.69
N PHE A 180 -4.75 13.50 -1.26
CA PHE A 180 -3.38 13.97 -1.02
C PHE A 180 -2.84 14.90 -2.11
N SER A 181 -3.61 15.18 -3.16
CA SER A 181 -3.21 16.01 -4.29
C SER A 181 -1.88 15.57 -4.93
N VAL A 182 -1.72 14.26 -5.14
CA VAL A 182 -0.54 13.65 -5.75
C VAL A 182 -0.85 13.09 -7.14
N ASN A 183 0.13 13.16 -8.04
CA ASN A 183 0.01 12.62 -9.39
C ASN A 183 0.27 11.11 -9.43
N ILE A 184 -0.19 10.43 -10.50
CA ILE A 184 0.03 8.98 -10.69
C ILE A 184 1.52 8.63 -10.62
N ASN A 185 2.37 9.41 -11.28
CA ASN A 185 3.82 9.19 -11.35
C ASN A 185 4.57 9.61 -10.07
N GLU A 186 3.87 10.08 -9.04
CA GLU A 186 4.43 10.42 -7.72
C GLU A 186 4.08 9.36 -6.66
N ILE A 187 3.36 8.30 -7.07
CA ILE A 187 2.97 7.16 -6.24
C ILE A 187 3.73 5.91 -6.68
N ILE A 188 4.26 5.18 -5.70
CA ILE A 188 4.61 3.76 -5.85
C ILE A 188 3.56 2.90 -5.15
N PHE A 189 3.19 1.78 -5.77
CA PHE A 189 2.16 0.88 -5.27
C PHE A 189 2.70 -0.55 -5.13
N PHE A 190 2.42 -1.20 -4.01
CA PHE A 190 2.80 -2.58 -3.70
C PHE A 190 1.57 -3.42 -3.35
N ASP A 191 1.43 -4.58 -3.97
CA ASP A 191 0.31 -5.52 -3.72
C ASP A 191 0.74 -6.95 -4.10
N ASP A 192 0.26 -7.96 -3.38
CA ASP A 192 0.56 -9.36 -3.68
C ASP A 192 -0.36 -9.94 -4.78
N ASP A 193 -1.57 -9.40 -4.93
CA ASP A 193 -2.48 -9.79 -6.02
C ASP A 193 -2.03 -9.15 -7.34
N VAL A 194 -1.55 -10.01 -8.23
CA VAL A 194 -1.11 -9.62 -9.58
C VAL A 194 -2.20 -8.91 -10.39
N LYS A 195 -3.50 -9.17 -10.13
CA LYS A 195 -4.59 -8.49 -10.83
C LYS A 195 -4.68 -7.02 -10.45
N ASN A 196 -4.55 -6.71 -9.15
CA ASN A 196 -4.46 -5.33 -8.66
C ASN A 196 -3.26 -4.63 -9.28
N CYS A 197 -2.13 -5.34 -9.33
CA CYS A 197 -0.89 -4.83 -9.91
C CYS A 197 -1.02 -4.50 -11.41
N ILE A 198 -1.62 -5.39 -12.19
CA ILE A 198 -1.85 -5.19 -13.64
C ILE A 198 -2.81 -4.01 -13.86
N SER A 199 -3.88 -3.89 -13.06
CA SER A 199 -4.83 -2.77 -13.21
C SER A 199 -4.15 -1.43 -12.92
N ALA A 200 -3.41 -1.33 -11.81
CA ALA A 200 -2.68 -0.12 -11.45
C ALA A 200 -1.57 0.24 -12.47
N GLN A 201 -0.83 -0.76 -12.98
CA GLN A 201 0.17 -0.52 -14.02
C GLN A 201 -0.46 0.02 -15.32
N ARG A 202 -1.63 -0.50 -15.73
CA ARG A 202 -2.37 0.03 -16.90
C ARG A 202 -2.86 1.45 -16.71
N GLU A 203 -3.15 1.85 -15.49
CA GLU A 203 -3.49 3.24 -15.14
C GLU A 203 -2.28 4.18 -15.09
N GLY A 204 -1.05 3.62 -15.13
CA GLY A 204 0.20 4.36 -15.19
C GLY A 204 0.97 4.45 -13.87
N TYR A 205 0.53 3.77 -12.81
CA TYR A 205 1.23 3.76 -11.52
C TYR A 205 2.53 2.96 -11.60
N ILE A 206 3.57 3.43 -10.89
CA ILE A 206 4.76 2.63 -10.64
C ILE A 206 4.38 1.51 -9.67
N THR A 207 4.31 0.29 -10.17
CA THR A 207 3.66 -0.80 -9.46
C THR A 207 4.60 -1.96 -9.23
N PHE A 208 4.60 -2.52 -8.03
CA PHE A 208 5.37 -3.69 -7.65
C PHE A 208 4.41 -4.79 -7.21
N ASN A 209 4.57 -5.97 -7.79
CA ASN A 209 3.95 -7.16 -7.26
C ASN A 209 4.83 -7.79 -6.19
N VAL A 210 4.27 -8.08 -5.01
CA VAL A 210 4.90 -8.89 -3.97
C VAL A 210 4.67 -10.36 -4.32
N THR A 211 5.70 -11.06 -4.78
CA THR A 211 5.59 -12.42 -5.33
C THR A 211 5.74 -13.52 -4.29
N GLY A 212 6.20 -13.18 -3.09
CA GLY A 212 6.44 -14.11 -1.99
C GLY A 212 5.17 -14.41 -1.18
N LYS A 213 5.13 -15.56 -0.50
CA LYS A 213 4.01 -15.94 0.40
C LYS A 213 4.18 -15.46 1.84
N LYS A 214 5.13 -14.54 2.08
CA LYS A 214 5.56 -14.11 3.42
C LYS A 214 5.54 -12.60 3.59
N GLY A 215 4.79 -11.89 2.76
CA GLY A 215 4.78 -10.44 2.76
C GLY A 215 5.97 -9.83 2.03
N PHE A 216 6.06 -8.51 2.11
CA PHE A 216 7.05 -7.69 1.44
C PHE A 216 8.48 -8.09 1.85
N ASN A 217 9.31 -8.35 0.84
CA ASN A 217 10.75 -8.53 0.92
C ASN A 217 11.36 -8.11 -0.42
N PHE A 218 12.52 -7.45 -0.44
CA PHE A 218 13.18 -7.02 -1.69
C PHE A 218 13.62 -8.18 -2.60
N LYS A 219 13.73 -9.40 -2.08
CA LYS A 219 13.96 -10.63 -2.87
C LYS A 219 12.70 -11.11 -3.61
N ASP A 220 11.54 -10.73 -3.10
CA ASP A 220 10.23 -11.23 -3.52
C ASP A 220 9.34 -10.09 -4.04
N ILE A 221 9.93 -9.10 -4.72
CA ILE A 221 9.19 -8.06 -5.43
C ILE A 221 9.54 -8.05 -6.91
N LYS A 222 8.54 -7.72 -7.73
CA LYS A 222 8.69 -7.54 -9.17
C LYS A 222 8.10 -6.20 -9.58
N LEU A 223 8.92 -5.33 -10.16
CA LEU A 223 8.44 -4.12 -10.84
C LEU A 223 7.64 -4.52 -12.08
N MET A 224 6.39 -4.06 -12.15
CA MET A 224 5.49 -4.31 -13.27
C MET A 224 5.89 -3.45 -14.47
N GLN A 225 5.82 -4.01 -15.68
CA GLN A 225 6.17 -3.38 -16.96
C GLN A 225 5.06 -3.62 -17.96
#